data_AF-A0A7V5EY44-F1
#
_entry.id   AF-A0A7V5EY44-F1
#
_cell.length_a   1.000
_cell.length_b   1.000
_cell.length_c   1.000
_cell.angle_alpha   90.00
_cell.angle_beta   90.00
_cell.angle_gamma   90.00
#
_symmetry.space_group_name_H-M   'P 1'
#
loop_
_entity.id
_entity.type
_entity.pdbx_description
1 polymer ?
#
loop_
_entity_poly.entity_id
_entity_poly.type
_entity_poly.pdbx_seq_one_letter_code
_entity_poly.pdbx_strand_id
1 'polypeptide(L)'
;MSRNPFEALFRVRAIRERQARAEMGRARLAQQEAYDRLQELKRSLEDTPGLPGNLTPTQLRALQLTGITSHERLLEASAAYEEAHAVHEHHVARWRATDAELEAADRLRQKKKEAAAYRAIVATERAMDDLLLSLRARRRR
;
A
#
# COMPACT_ATOMS: atom_id res chain seq x y z
N MET A 1 1.72 13.11 -32.72
CA MET A 1 2.80 12.57 -31.86
C MET A 1 2.31 11.29 -31.21
N SER A 2 2.86 10.14 -31.58
CA SER A 2 2.47 8.86 -30.96
C SER A 2 2.98 8.81 -29.51
N ARG A 3 2.08 8.73 -28.53
CA ARG A 3 2.45 8.59 -27.11
C ARG A 3 3.17 7.26 -26.90
N ASN A 4 4.34 7.28 -26.25
CA ASN A 4 5.08 6.07 -25.92
C ASN A 4 4.22 5.17 -24.99
N PRO A 5 3.78 3.98 -25.43
CA PRO A 5 2.87 3.14 -24.66
C PRO A 5 3.47 2.65 -23.34
N PHE A 6 4.81 2.53 -23.26
CA PHE A 6 5.50 2.12 -22.04
C PHE A 6 5.55 3.23 -20.98
N GLU A 7 5.65 4.50 -21.40
CA GLU A 7 5.50 5.61 -20.47
C GLU A 7 4.08 5.72 -19.94
N ALA A 8 3.07 5.50 -20.80
CA ALA A 8 1.68 5.46 -20.38
C ALA A 8 1.45 4.35 -19.35
N LEU A 9 1.97 3.14 -19.60
CA LEU A 9 1.89 2.02 -18.67
C LEU A 9 2.56 2.33 -17.32
N PHE A 10 3.79 2.87 -17.34
CA PHE A 10 4.49 3.27 -16.12
C PHE A 10 3.69 4.30 -15.32
N ARG A 11 3.14 5.33 -15.98
CA ARG A 11 2.32 6.35 -15.31
C ARG A 11 1.07 5.76 -14.67
N VAL A 12 0.36 4.86 -15.37
CA VAL A 12 -0.83 4.20 -14.83
C VAL A 12 -0.47 3.37 -13.59
N ARG A 13 0.61 2.60 -13.62
CA ARG A 13 1.07 1.81 -12.47
C ARG A 13 1.50 2.70 -11.31
N ALA A 14 2.18 3.82 -11.58
CA ALA A 14 2.56 4.79 -10.55
C ALA A 14 1.34 5.49 -9.90
N ILE A 15 0.24 5.66 -10.63
CA ILE A 15 -1.02 6.14 -10.06
C ILE A 15 -1.63 5.07 -9.16
N ARG A 16 -1.67 3.81 -9.62
CA ARG A 16 -2.22 2.69 -8.85
C ARG A 16 -1.44 2.42 -7.56
N GLU A 17 -0.11 2.47 -7.60
CA GLU A 17 0.73 2.32 -6.39
C GLU A 17 0.41 3.43 -5.39
N ARG A 18 0.34 4.69 -5.83
CA ARG A 18 -0.01 5.82 -4.94
C ARG A 18 -1.40 5.68 -4.32
N GLN A 19 -2.37 5.20 -5.09
CA GLN A 19 -3.71 4.91 -4.59
C GLN A 19 -3.69 3.79 -3.54
N ALA A 20 -3.01 2.68 -3.83
CA ALA A 20 -2.89 1.55 -2.90
C ALA A 20 -2.15 1.95 -1.60
N ARG A 21 -1.09 2.76 -1.70
CA ARG A 21 -0.38 3.32 -0.55
C ARG A 21 -1.27 4.22 0.30
N ALA A 22 -2.11 5.06 -0.33
CA ALA A 22 -3.06 5.91 0.39
C ALA A 22 -4.18 5.10 1.05
N GLU A 23 -4.68 4.05 0.40
CA GLU A 23 -5.64 3.09 1.00
C GLU A 23 -5.04 2.37 2.20
N MET A 24 -3.82 1.85 2.08
CA MET A 24 -3.08 1.23 3.18
C MET A 24 -2.89 2.20 4.35
N GLY A 25 -2.53 3.47 4.08
CA GLY A 25 -2.40 4.50 5.11
C GLY A 25 -3.71 4.73 5.87
N ARG A 26 -4.84 4.79 5.16
CA ARG A 26 -6.18 4.92 5.78
C ARG A 26 -6.54 3.69 6.62
N ALA A 27 -6.29 2.48 6.10
CA ALA A 27 -6.56 1.24 6.82
C ALA A 27 -5.71 1.13 8.10
N ARG A 28 -4.44 1.58 8.05
CA ARG A 28 -3.57 1.63 9.22
C ARG A 28 -4.09 2.56 10.31
N LEU A 29 -4.57 3.76 9.93
CA LEU A 29 -5.17 4.69 10.89
C LEU A 29 -6.42 4.09 11.53
N ALA A 30 -7.31 3.46 10.74
CA ALA A 30 -8.49 2.79 11.27
C ALA A 30 -8.14 1.63 12.22
N GLN A 31 -7.13 0.82 11.88
CA GLN A 31 -6.61 -0.23 12.77
C GLN A 31 -6.10 0.35 14.09
N GLN A 32 -5.33 1.44 14.04
CA GLN A 32 -4.81 2.11 15.22
C GLN A 32 -5.94 2.66 16.09
N GLU A 33 -6.93 3.31 15.50
CA GLU A 33 -8.11 3.81 16.23
C GLU A 33 -8.88 2.68 16.92
N ALA A 34 -9.07 1.54 16.24
CA ALA A 34 -9.73 0.37 16.84
C ALA A 34 -8.90 -0.22 17.99
N TYR A 35 -7.58 -0.27 17.84
CA TYR A 35 -6.66 -0.70 18.90
C TYR A 35 -6.74 0.23 20.12
N ASP A 36 -6.67 1.54 19.90
CA ASP A 36 -6.70 2.53 20.97
C ASP A 36 -8.01 2.46 21.76
N ARG A 37 -9.16 2.30 21.07
CA ARG A 37 -10.46 2.08 21.71
C ARG A 37 -10.49 0.81 22.55
N LEU A 38 -9.93 -0.30 22.06
CA LEU A 38 -9.82 -1.54 22.82
C LEU A 38 -8.97 -1.35 24.09
N GLN A 39 -7.86 -0.63 24.00
CA GLN A 39 -6.99 -0.35 25.15
C GLN A 39 -7.65 0.59 26.16
N GLU A 40 -8.35 1.63 25.69
CA GLU A 40 -9.11 2.54 26.54
C GLU A 40 -10.21 1.81 27.30
N LEU A 41 -10.94 0.92 26.62
CA LEU A 41 -11.96 0.10 27.26
C LEU A 41 -11.35 -0.81 28.35
N LYS A 42 -10.23 -1.49 28.05
CA LYS A 42 -9.53 -2.33 29.04
C LYS A 42 -9.14 -1.55 30.28
N ARG A 43 -8.53 -0.36 30.10
CA ARG A 43 -8.16 0.51 31.23
C ARG A 43 -9.38 0.96 32.03
N SER A 44 -10.46 1.35 31.36
CA SER A 44 -11.69 1.79 32.05
C SER A 44 -12.32 0.69 32.92
N LEU A 45 -12.15 -0.58 32.53
CA LEU A 45 -12.67 -1.72 33.28
C LEU A 45 -11.75 -2.10 34.46
N GLU A 46 -10.44 -1.90 34.32
CA GLU A 46 -9.46 -2.09 35.39
C GLU A 46 -9.59 -1.03 36.50
N ASP A 47 -9.96 0.21 36.15
CA ASP A 47 -10.15 1.33 37.09
C ASP A 47 -11.47 1.26 37.89
N THR A 48 -12.19 0.12 37.86
CA THR A 48 -13.45 -0.03 38.59
C THR A 48 -13.18 -0.03 40.11
N PRO A 49 -13.81 0.86 40.91
CA PRO A 49 -13.53 0.96 42.34
C PRO A 49 -13.85 -0.33 43.10
N GLY A 50 -13.05 -0.59 44.14
CA GLY A 50 -13.19 -1.77 45.00
C GLY A 50 -14.59 -1.90 45.60
N LEU A 51 -15.11 -3.13 45.60
CA LEU A 51 -16.46 -3.42 46.08
C LEU A 51 -16.50 -3.41 47.62
N PRO A 52 -17.59 -2.91 48.24
CA PRO A 52 -17.78 -3.01 49.68
C PRO A 52 -17.89 -4.48 50.11
N GLY A 53 -17.37 -4.81 51.31
CA GLY A 53 -17.31 -6.19 51.80
C GLY A 53 -18.66 -6.87 52.04
N ASN A 54 -19.74 -6.10 52.17
CA ASN A 54 -21.11 -6.61 52.29
C ASN A 54 -21.97 -6.04 51.15
N LEU A 55 -22.35 -6.91 50.21
CA LEU A 55 -23.23 -6.58 49.10
C LEU A 55 -24.65 -7.09 49.38
N THR A 56 -25.64 -6.23 49.17
CA THR A 56 -27.04 -6.67 49.12
C THR A 56 -27.29 -7.53 47.88
N PRO A 57 -28.30 -8.43 47.87
CA PRO A 57 -28.64 -9.23 46.69
C PRO A 57 -28.85 -8.39 45.42
N THR A 58 -29.45 -7.21 45.54
CA THR A 58 -29.65 -6.27 44.43
C THR A 58 -28.32 -5.72 43.89
N GLN A 59 -27.39 -5.37 44.78
CA GLN A 59 -26.04 -4.90 44.40
C GLN A 59 -25.24 -6.02 43.72
N LEU A 60 -25.34 -7.25 44.22
CA LEU A 60 -24.68 -8.41 43.61
C LEU A 60 -25.21 -8.68 42.19
N ARG A 61 -26.54 -8.62 42.00
CA ARG A 61 -27.14 -8.76 40.66
C ARG A 61 -26.73 -7.63 39.71
N ALA A 62 -26.67 -6.40 40.19
CA ALA A 62 -26.20 -5.26 39.39
C ALA A 62 -24.75 -5.48 38.93
N LEU A 63 -23.87 -5.94 39.82
CA LEU A 63 -22.48 -6.25 39.48
C LEU A 63 -22.34 -7.39 38.46
N GLN A 64 -23.16 -8.44 38.59
CA GLN A 64 -23.19 -9.52 37.60
C GLN A 64 -23.59 -9.00 36.21
N LEU A 65 -24.63 -8.17 36.14
CA LEU A 65 -25.04 -7.55 34.88
C LEU A 65 -23.96 -6.64 34.31
N THR A 66 -23.32 -5.81 35.15
CA THR A 66 -22.19 -4.97 34.72
C THR A 66 -21.04 -5.82 34.19
N GLY A 67 -20.69 -6.92 34.85
CA GLY A 67 -19.65 -7.84 34.38
C GLY A 67 -19.95 -8.45 33.01
N ILE A 68 -21.18 -8.89 32.79
CA ILE A 68 -21.64 -9.42 31.49
C ILE A 68 -21.52 -8.34 30.41
N THR A 69 -22.08 -7.15 30.64
CA THR A 69 -22.03 -6.05 29.68
C THR A 69 -20.59 -5.59 29.38
N SER A 70 -19.72 -5.57 30.39
CA SER A 70 -18.30 -5.24 30.21
C SER A 70 -17.57 -6.28 29.36
N HIS A 71 -17.88 -7.57 29.55
CA HIS A 71 -17.33 -8.64 28.74
C HIS A 71 -17.81 -8.56 27.29
N GLU A 72 -19.11 -8.33 27.06
CA GLU A 72 -19.67 -8.14 25.72
C GLU A 72 -19.01 -6.97 24.99
N ARG A 73 -18.83 -5.84 25.66
CA ARG A 73 -18.13 -4.67 25.09
C ARG A 73 -16.68 -4.98 24.72
N LEU A 74 -15.97 -5.76 25.53
CA LEU A 74 -14.60 -6.18 25.22
C LEU A 74 -14.56 -7.09 24.00
N LEU A 75 -15.51 -8.01 23.87
CA LEU A 75 -15.63 -8.88 22.70
C LEU A 75 -15.91 -8.07 21.43
N GLU A 76 -16.85 -7.13 21.49
CA GLU A 76 -17.16 -6.23 20.37
C GLU A 76 -15.95 -5.40 19.94
N ALA A 77 -15.23 -4.80 20.90
CA ALA A 77 -14.03 -4.01 20.63
C ALA A 77 -12.89 -4.88 20.06
N SER A 78 -12.72 -6.11 20.56
CA SER A 78 -11.73 -7.06 20.04
C SER A 78 -12.06 -7.45 18.59
N ALA A 79 -13.32 -7.77 18.31
CA ALA A 79 -13.78 -8.13 16.96
C ALA A 79 -13.57 -6.96 15.97
N ALA A 80 -13.88 -5.74 16.38
CA ALA A 80 -13.65 -4.54 15.57
C ALA A 80 -12.16 -4.32 15.27
N TYR A 81 -11.27 -4.57 16.24
CA TYR A 81 -9.83 -4.52 16.03
C TYR A 81 -9.34 -5.62 15.07
N GLU A 82 -9.82 -6.86 15.23
CA GLU A 82 -9.46 -7.97 14.35
C GLU A 82 -9.89 -7.72 12.90
N GLU A 83 -11.11 -7.20 12.70
CA GLU A 83 -11.60 -6.81 11.38
C GLU A 83 -10.73 -5.70 10.77
N ALA A 84 -10.46 -4.63 11.52
CA ALA A 84 -9.61 -3.54 11.04
C ALA A 84 -8.18 -4.00 10.73
N HIS A 85 -7.65 -4.94 11.51
CA HIS A 85 -6.35 -5.56 11.27
C HIS A 85 -6.36 -6.38 9.97
N ALA A 86 -7.38 -7.20 9.74
CA ALA A 86 -7.52 -7.98 8.51
C ALA A 86 -7.63 -7.08 7.27
N VAL A 87 -8.38 -5.97 7.36
CA VAL A 87 -8.48 -4.96 6.31
C VAL A 87 -7.12 -4.31 6.04
N HIS A 88 -6.38 -3.93 7.10
CA HIS A 88 -5.03 -3.39 6.95
C HIS A 88 -4.09 -4.38 6.23
N GLU A 89 -4.05 -5.64 6.65
CA GLU A 89 -3.22 -6.67 6.01
C GLU A 89 -3.59 -6.88 4.53
N HIS A 90 -4.88 -6.86 4.20
CA HIS A 90 -5.34 -6.90 2.81
C HIS A 90 -4.78 -5.74 1.98
N HIS A 91 -4.84 -4.51 2.52
CA HIS A 91 -4.30 -3.33 1.83
C HIS A 91 -2.77 -3.34 1.75
N VAL A 92 -2.06 -3.88 2.75
CA VAL A 92 -0.60 -4.09 2.71
C VAL A 92 -0.24 -5.05 1.58
N ALA A 93 -0.93 -6.19 1.48
CA ALA A 93 -0.70 -7.17 0.42
C ALA A 93 -0.96 -6.57 -0.97
N ARG A 94 -2.05 -5.80 -1.11
CA ARG A 94 -2.39 -5.10 -2.35
C ARG A 94 -1.33 -4.06 -2.72
N TRP A 95 -0.86 -3.25 -1.77
CA TRP A 95 0.19 -2.27 -2.01
C TRP A 95 1.48 -2.94 -2.49
N ARG A 96 1.93 -4.00 -1.81
CA ARG A 96 3.11 -4.78 -2.22
C ARG A 96 3.00 -5.31 -3.65
N ALA A 97 1.82 -5.82 -4.04
CA ALA A 97 1.58 -6.28 -5.40
C ALA A 97 1.69 -5.13 -6.42
N THR A 98 1.06 -3.98 -6.14
CA THR A 98 1.12 -2.81 -7.03
C THR A 98 2.51 -2.19 -7.13
N ASP A 99 3.30 -2.24 -6.06
CA ASP A 99 4.68 -1.78 -6.03
C ASP A 99 5.58 -2.66 -6.91
N ALA A 100 5.48 -3.98 -6.77
CA ALA A 100 6.17 -4.93 -7.64
C ALA A 100 5.81 -4.75 -9.13
N GLU A 101 4.54 -4.47 -9.44
CA GLU A 101 4.12 -4.13 -10.79
C GLU A 101 4.76 -2.82 -11.30
N LEU A 102 4.86 -1.80 -10.46
CA LEU A 102 5.49 -0.53 -10.79
C LEU A 102 6.98 -0.73 -11.10
N GLU A 103 7.71 -1.44 -10.24
CA GLU A 103 9.12 -1.78 -10.47
C GLU A 103 9.32 -2.54 -11.78
N ALA A 104 8.47 -3.52 -12.07
CA ALA A 104 8.54 -4.27 -13.31
C ALA A 104 8.34 -3.37 -14.54
N ALA A 105 7.43 -2.40 -14.47
CA ALA A 105 7.24 -1.44 -15.55
C ALA A 105 8.41 -0.46 -15.67
N ASP A 106 9.03 -0.06 -14.57
CA ASP A 106 10.22 0.80 -14.61
C ASP A 106 11.41 0.08 -15.26
N ARG A 107 11.66 -1.18 -14.89
CA ARG A 107 12.67 -2.02 -15.53
C ARG A 107 12.44 -2.14 -17.03
N LEU A 108 11.19 -2.34 -17.46
CA LEU A 108 10.84 -2.41 -18.88
C LEU A 108 11.07 -1.07 -19.59
N ARG A 109 10.66 0.04 -18.97
CA ARG A 109 10.89 1.40 -19.48
C ARG A 109 12.36 1.67 -19.70
N GLN A 110 13.21 1.33 -18.71
CA GLN A 110 14.65 1.52 -18.78
C GLN A 110 15.28 0.68 -19.89
N LYS A 111 14.96 -0.62 -19.98
CA LYS A 111 15.43 -1.49 -21.07
C LYS A 111 15.06 -0.95 -22.46
N LYS A 112 13.86 -0.37 -22.62
CA LYS A 112 13.45 0.22 -23.91
C LYS A 112 14.21 1.49 -24.22
N LYS A 113 14.51 2.32 -23.22
CA LYS A 113 15.33 3.52 -23.39
C LYS A 113 16.74 3.16 -23.83
N GLU A 114 17.36 2.17 -23.20
CA GLU A 114 18.68 1.65 -23.58
C GLU A 114 18.68 1.06 -25.00
N ALA A 115 17.70 0.23 -25.34
CA ALA A 115 17.58 -0.34 -26.67
C ALA A 115 17.35 0.73 -27.76
N ALA A 116 16.59 1.78 -27.47
CA ALA A 116 16.39 2.90 -28.38
C ALA A 116 17.69 3.70 -28.58
N ALA A 117 18.43 3.97 -27.50
CA ALA A 117 19.74 4.64 -27.57
C ALA A 117 20.73 3.82 -28.40
N TYR A 118 20.80 2.52 -28.17
CA TYR A 118 21.65 1.61 -28.95
C TYR A 118 21.31 1.63 -30.45
N ARG A 119 20.01 1.56 -30.79
CA ARG A 119 19.57 1.65 -32.20
C ARG A 119 19.92 2.99 -32.84
N ALA A 120 19.84 4.08 -32.08
CA ALA A 120 20.23 5.41 -32.58
C ALA A 120 21.73 5.44 -32.92
N ILE A 121 22.59 4.90 -32.05
CA ILE A 121 24.03 4.79 -32.28
C ILE A 121 24.32 3.99 -33.56
N VAL A 122 23.74 2.79 -33.68
CA VAL A 122 23.93 1.94 -34.87
C VAL A 122 23.42 2.61 -36.15
N ALA A 123 22.31 3.34 -36.07
CA ALA A 123 21.78 4.08 -37.22
C ALA A 123 22.71 5.25 -37.63
N THR A 124 23.29 5.95 -36.65
CA THR A 124 24.26 7.03 -36.92
C THR A 124 25.56 6.50 -37.51
N GLU A 125 26.08 5.37 -37.03
CA GLU A 125 27.28 4.73 -37.57
C GLU A 125 27.08 4.36 -39.05
N ARG A 126 25.95 3.71 -39.37
CA ARG A 126 25.59 3.36 -40.76
C ARG A 126 25.47 4.60 -41.65
N ALA A 127 24.83 5.65 -41.16
CA ALA A 127 24.70 6.90 -41.92
C ALA A 127 26.07 7.56 -42.19
N MET A 128 27.00 7.49 -41.22
CA MET A 128 28.37 7.98 -41.43
C MET A 128 29.12 7.14 -42.46
N ASP A 129 29.00 5.81 -42.41
CA ASP A 129 29.60 4.92 -43.40
C ASP A 129 29.07 5.20 -44.82
N ASP A 130 27.76 5.36 -44.98
CA ASP A 130 27.13 5.70 -46.26
C ASP A 130 27.62 7.06 -46.80
N LEU A 131 27.78 8.06 -45.91
CA LEU A 131 28.35 9.36 -46.26
C LEU A 131 29.81 9.23 -46.71
N LEU A 132 30.63 8.44 -46.02
CA LEU A 132 32.03 8.22 -46.40
C LEU A 132 32.13 7.49 -47.76
N LEU A 133 31.28 6.50 -48.01
CA LEU A 133 31.21 5.79 -49.29
C LEU A 133 30.81 6.72 -50.43
N SER A 134 29.78 7.55 -50.25
CA SER A 134 29.33 8.52 -51.26
C SER A 134 30.39 9.60 -51.55
N LEU A 135 31.10 10.10 -50.53
CA LEU A 135 32.24 11.02 -50.70
C LEU A 135 33.39 10.38 -51.48
N ARG A 136 33.74 9.11 -51.19
CA ARG A 136 34.76 8.37 -51.95
C ARG A 136 34.37 8.17 -53.41
N ALA A 137 33.11 7.82 -53.68
CA ALA A 137 32.60 7.66 -55.03
C ALA A 137 32.67 8.96 -55.83
N ARG A 138 32.38 10.11 -55.19
CA ARG A 138 32.44 11.43 -55.81
C ARG A 138 33.87 11.90 -56.11
N ARG A 139 34.86 11.50 -55.30
CA ARG A 139 36.28 11.85 -55.50
C ARG A 139 36.99 11.02 -56.57
N ARG A 140 36.42 9.88 -56.97
CA ARG A 140 36.93 9.02 -58.04
C ARG A 140 36.39 9.38 -59.42
N ARG A 141 35.45 10.31 -59.50
CA ARG A 141 34.98 10.94 -60.74
C ARG A 141 35.70 12.26 -60.92
#